data_AF-G8RQS1-F1
#
_entry.id   AF-G8RQS1-F1
#
_cell.length_a   1.000
_cell.length_b   1.000
_cell.length_c   1.000
_cell.angle_alpha   90.00
_cell.angle_beta   90.00
_cell.angle_gamma   90.00
#
_symmetry.space_group_name_H-M   'P 1'
#
loop_
_entity.id
_entity.type
_entity.pdbx_description
1 polymer ?
#
loop_
_entity_poly.entity_id
_entity_poly.type
_entity_poly.pdbx_seq_one_letter_code
_entity_poly.pdbx_strand_id
1 'polypeptide(L)'
;MAESTVRIGLVLPDVMGTYGDGGNSVVLRQRLRLRGFDAEIVEITLADPVPAELDLYTLGGAEDYAQRLATRHLQRYPGLQQAAERGAPVLAICAAIQVLGHWYETSSGERVEGVGMLDVTTSPQEKRTIGEVVSQPLLPELSDRLTGFENHRGGTVLGPAAQPLARVVSGAGNRMGDGIDGAVQGSVVATYLHGPCLARNPQLADHLLSQVVGDLPPLQIAEVDRLRKERLAAPRRV
;
A
#
# COMPACT_ATOMS: atom_id res chain seq x y z
N MET A 1 21.08 1.68 -19.59
CA MET A 1 20.09 2.74 -19.31
C MET A 1 18.82 2.27 -19.98
N ALA A 2 17.75 2.00 -19.23
CA ALA A 2 16.52 1.48 -19.82
C ALA A 2 15.97 2.51 -20.81
N GLU A 3 15.84 2.13 -22.09
CA GLU A 3 15.36 2.99 -23.17
C GLU A 3 13.85 3.31 -23.06
N SER A 4 13.14 2.75 -22.07
CA SER A 4 11.69 2.92 -21.88
C SER A 4 11.36 3.62 -20.56
N THR A 5 10.43 4.60 -20.63
CA THR A 5 9.81 5.26 -19.48
C THR A 5 9.12 4.26 -18.55
N VAL A 6 9.38 4.30 -17.25
CA VAL A 6 8.69 3.49 -16.24
C VAL A 6 7.29 4.04 -16.00
N ARG A 7 6.26 3.21 -16.12
CA ARG A 7 4.85 3.59 -16.03
C ARG A 7 4.26 3.11 -14.70
N ILE A 8 3.94 4.08 -13.83
CA ILE A 8 3.37 3.82 -12.50
C ILE A 8 1.86 4.01 -12.57
N GLY A 9 1.10 2.91 -12.42
CA GLY A 9 -0.34 2.93 -12.34
C GLY A 9 -0.83 3.49 -11.00
N LEU A 10 -1.53 4.62 -11.03
CA LEU A 10 -2.34 5.10 -9.92
C LEU A 10 -3.77 4.61 -10.13
N VAL A 11 -4.15 3.56 -9.41
CA VAL A 11 -5.40 2.83 -9.64
C VAL A 11 -6.54 3.47 -8.87
N LEU A 12 -7.59 3.84 -9.60
CA LEU A 12 -8.85 4.40 -9.13
C LEU A 12 -8.71 5.61 -8.19
N PRO A 13 -7.89 6.64 -8.50
CA PRO A 13 -7.68 7.78 -7.60
C PRO A 13 -8.94 8.62 -7.37
N ASP A 14 -9.91 8.54 -8.27
CA ASP A 14 -11.23 9.18 -8.20
C ASP A 14 -12.12 8.61 -7.08
N VAL A 15 -11.88 7.37 -6.65
CA VAL A 15 -12.64 6.72 -5.57
C VAL A 15 -11.76 6.17 -4.43
N MET A 16 -10.49 5.89 -4.69
CA MET A 16 -9.50 5.34 -3.74
C MET A 16 -8.42 6.37 -3.39
N GLY A 17 -8.84 7.63 -3.19
CA GLY A 17 -7.94 8.78 -2.99
C GLY A 17 -8.07 9.52 -1.64
N THR A 18 -8.92 9.07 -0.72
CA THR A 18 -9.41 9.86 0.43
C THR A 18 -8.30 10.41 1.34
N TYR A 19 -7.22 9.65 1.54
CA TYR A 19 -6.17 9.98 2.52
C TYR A 19 -4.88 10.55 1.88
N GLY A 20 -4.95 10.99 0.62
CA GLY A 20 -3.76 11.51 -0.09
C GLY A 20 -2.77 10.41 -0.50
N ASP A 21 -3.21 9.15 -0.51
CA ASP A 21 -2.36 7.99 -0.82
C ASP A 21 -1.87 7.97 -2.27
N GLY A 22 -2.50 8.74 -3.16
CA GLY A 22 -1.97 9.01 -4.51
C GLY A 22 -0.55 9.59 -4.48
N GLY A 23 -0.16 10.24 -3.38
CA GLY A 23 1.21 10.71 -3.17
C GLY A 23 2.27 9.60 -3.17
N ASN A 24 1.91 8.32 -2.94
CA ASN A 24 2.85 7.20 -3.09
C ASN A 24 3.37 7.08 -4.53
N SER A 25 2.49 7.26 -5.54
CA SER A 25 2.89 7.25 -6.96
C SER A 25 3.83 8.41 -7.29
N VAL A 26 3.60 9.58 -6.69
CA VAL A 26 4.47 10.77 -6.83
C VAL A 26 5.85 10.51 -6.23
N VAL A 27 5.92 9.89 -5.06
CA VAL A 27 7.20 9.51 -4.42
C VAL A 27 7.98 8.55 -5.31
N LEU A 28 7.34 7.50 -5.83
CA LEU A 28 7.99 6.52 -6.71
C LEU A 28 8.55 7.17 -7.98
N ARG A 29 7.72 7.95 -8.69
CA ARG A 29 8.14 8.69 -9.89
C ARG A 29 9.32 9.61 -9.59
N GLN A 30 9.24 10.38 -8.50
CA GLN A 30 10.29 11.35 -8.18
C GLN A 30 11.60 10.66 -7.78
N ARG A 31 11.53 9.55 -7.04
CA ARG A 31 12.70 8.76 -6.65
C ARG A 31 13.41 8.12 -7.85
N LEU A 32 12.68 7.73 -8.89
CA LEU A 32 13.25 7.30 -10.17
C LEU A 32 13.90 8.46 -10.93
N ARG A 33 13.19 9.58 -11.09
CA ARG A 33 13.69 10.76 -11.81
C ARG A 33 14.94 11.36 -11.20
N LEU A 34 15.03 11.41 -9.86
CA LEU A 34 16.23 11.86 -9.14
C LEU A 34 17.47 10.96 -9.38
N ARG A 35 17.26 9.76 -9.93
CA ARG A 35 18.32 8.80 -10.28
C ARG A 35 18.50 8.66 -11.80
N GLY A 36 17.91 9.55 -12.59
CA GLY A 36 18.06 9.59 -14.04
C GLY A 36 17.21 8.58 -14.81
N PHE A 37 16.24 7.91 -14.17
CA PHE A 37 15.25 7.10 -14.86
C PHE A 37 14.07 7.96 -15.30
N ASP A 38 13.60 7.78 -16.53
CA ASP A 38 12.33 8.36 -16.94
C ASP A 38 11.17 7.59 -16.31
N ALA A 39 10.17 8.32 -15.82
CA ALA A 39 9.03 7.75 -15.15
C ALA A 39 7.81 8.66 -15.27
N GLU A 40 6.63 8.05 -15.45
CA GLU A 40 5.34 8.73 -15.52
C GLU A 40 4.31 8.06 -14.59
N ILE A 41 3.26 8.82 -14.25
CA ILE A 41 2.11 8.30 -13.53
C ILE A 41 0.98 8.17 -14.54
N VAL A 42 0.37 6.99 -14.60
CA VAL A 42 -0.82 6.70 -15.39
C VAL A 42 -1.99 6.61 -14.43
N GLU A 43 -2.84 7.64 -14.42
CA GLU A 43 -4.08 7.61 -13.64
C GLU A 43 -5.11 6.73 -14.34
N ILE A 44 -5.72 5.81 -13.59
CA ILE A 44 -6.70 4.86 -14.10
C ILE A 44 -7.98 5.06 -13.31
N THR A 45 -9.00 5.67 -13.91
CA THR A 45 -10.25 6.02 -13.21
C THR A 45 -11.31 4.92 -13.33
N LEU A 46 -12.48 5.08 -12.70
CA LEU A 46 -13.62 4.18 -12.91
C LEU A 46 -14.11 4.13 -14.37
N ALA A 47 -13.71 5.08 -15.22
CA ALA A 47 -14.05 5.06 -16.64
C ALA A 47 -13.21 4.03 -17.43
N ASP A 48 -12.06 3.62 -16.89
CA ASP A 48 -11.03 2.92 -17.64
C ASP A 48 -10.75 1.52 -17.04
N PRO A 49 -10.61 0.47 -17.86
CA PRO A 49 -10.10 -0.80 -17.36
C PRO A 49 -8.66 -0.63 -16.87
N VAL A 50 -8.30 -1.37 -15.82
CA VAL A 50 -6.90 -1.40 -15.36
C VAL A 50 -6.05 -2.10 -16.43
N PRO A 51 -5.01 -1.47 -16.98
CA PRO A 51 -4.08 -2.14 -17.89
C PRO A 51 -3.28 -3.16 -17.12
N ALA A 52 -2.95 -4.29 -17.74
CA ALA A 52 -2.13 -5.31 -17.09
C ALA A 52 -0.65 -5.02 -17.24
N GLU A 53 -0.23 -4.22 -18.22
CA GLU A 53 1.12 -4.09 -18.75
C GLU A 53 1.97 -2.95 -18.15
N LEU A 54 1.45 -2.18 -17.21
CA LEU A 54 2.25 -1.20 -16.47
C LEU A 54 3.27 -1.88 -15.56
N ASP A 55 4.28 -1.12 -15.15
CA ASP A 55 5.45 -1.65 -14.44
C ASP A 55 5.22 -1.80 -12.93
N LEU A 56 4.41 -0.91 -12.34
CA LEU A 56 4.11 -0.89 -10.91
C LEU A 56 2.75 -0.24 -10.66
N TYR A 57 2.03 -0.69 -9.63
CA TYR A 57 0.71 -0.17 -9.29
C TYR A 57 0.61 0.31 -7.84
N THR A 58 -0.20 1.35 -7.64
CA THR A 58 -0.57 1.87 -6.32
C THR A 58 -2.09 1.98 -6.21
N LEU A 59 -2.64 1.58 -5.07
CA LEU A 59 -4.07 1.63 -4.76
C LEU A 59 -4.26 2.15 -3.32
N GLY A 60 -5.01 3.24 -3.17
CA GLY A 60 -5.15 3.96 -1.90
C GLY A 60 -6.35 3.55 -1.04
N GLY A 61 -6.59 4.31 0.03
CA GLY A 61 -7.77 4.15 0.87
C GLY A 61 -9.02 4.84 0.34
N ALA A 62 -10.19 4.36 0.76
CA ALA A 62 -11.51 4.90 0.44
C ALA A 62 -12.46 4.80 1.62
N GLU A 63 -13.62 5.44 1.50
CA GLU A 63 -14.81 5.20 2.32
C GLU A 63 -15.69 4.09 1.72
N ASP A 64 -16.57 3.49 2.51
CA ASP A 64 -17.35 2.30 2.16
C ASP A 64 -18.00 2.31 0.76
N TYR A 65 -18.67 3.41 0.39
CA TYR A 65 -19.35 3.49 -0.92
C TYR A 65 -18.36 3.44 -2.08
N ALA A 66 -17.28 4.22 -1.97
CA ALA A 66 -16.22 4.31 -2.97
C ALA A 66 -15.41 3.00 -3.03
N GLN A 67 -15.15 2.37 -1.88
CA GLN A 67 -14.52 1.07 -1.75
C GLN A 67 -15.33 -0.02 -2.49
N ARG A 68 -16.66 -0.03 -2.35
CA ARG A 68 -17.54 -0.97 -3.09
C ARG A 68 -17.53 -0.75 -4.59
N LEU A 69 -17.49 0.50 -5.04
CA LEU A 69 -17.34 0.82 -6.46
C LEU A 69 -16.02 0.27 -7.00
N ALA A 70 -14.92 0.51 -6.29
CA ALA A 70 -13.61 0.00 -6.66
C ALA A 70 -13.57 -1.53 -6.71
N THR A 71 -14.15 -2.23 -5.71
CA THR A 71 -14.24 -3.69 -5.71
C THR A 71 -14.95 -4.22 -6.95
N ARG A 72 -16.13 -3.70 -7.29
CA ARG A 72 -16.88 -4.12 -8.48
C ARG A 72 -16.11 -3.86 -9.77
N HIS A 73 -15.41 -2.72 -9.85
CA HIS A 73 -14.61 -2.37 -11.02
C HIS A 73 -13.45 -3.36 -11.22
N LEU A 74 -12.69 -3.65 -10.16
CA LEU A 74 -11.55 -4.56 -10.21
C LEU A 74 -11.97 -6.02 -10.43
N GLN A 75 -13.15 -6.44 -9.97
CA GLN A 75 -13.71 -7.75 -10.32
C GLN A 75 -14.09 -7.84 -11.80
N ARG A 76 -14.61 -6.75 -12.38
CA ARG A 76 -15.00 -6.69 -13.80
C ARG A 76 -13.79 -6.61 -14.73
N TYR A 77 -12.74 -5.90 -14.33
CA TYR A 77 -11.56 -5.62 -15.13
C TYR A 77 -10.29 -6.13 -14.42
N PRO A 78 -9.89 -7.39 -14.65
CA PRO A 78 -8.89 -8.07 -13.83
C PRO A 78 -7.42 -7.72 -14.18
N GLY A 79 -7.16 -6.54 -14.73
CA GLY A 79 -5.81 -6.17 -15.16
C GLY A 79 -4.82 -6.04 -14.00
N LEU A 80 -5.26 -5.60 -12.82
CA LEU A 80 -4.40 -5.53 -11.64
C LEU A 80 -3.98 -6.93 -11.17
N GLN A 81 -4.90 -7.90 -11.22
CA GLN A 81 -4.67 -9.30 -10.88
C GLN A 81 -3.65 -9.90 -11.86
N GLN A 82 -3.85 -9.71 -13.16
CA GLN A 82 -2.93 -10.17 -14.21
C GLN A 82 -1.54 -9.53 -14.08
N ALA A 83 -1.46 -8.26 -13.69
CA ALA A 83 -0.20 -7.58 -13.43
C ALA A 83 0.53 -8.20 -12.23
N ALA A 84 -0.16 -8.45 -11.12
CA ALA A 84 0.42 -9.09 -9.94
C ALA A 84 0.85 -10.55 -10.22
N GLU A 85 0.07 -11.31 -11.00
CA GLU A 85 0.44 -12.67 -11.44
C GLU A 85 1.71 -12.69 -12.29
N ARG A 86 1.95 -11.64 -13.10
CA ARG A 86 3.21 -11.45 -13.83
C ARG A 86 4.38 -11.02 -12.91
N GLY A 87 4.09 -10.64 -11.67
CA GLY A 87 5.07 -10.17 -10.70
C GLY A 87 5.26 -8.66 -10.66
N ALA A 88 4.38 -7.87 -11.31
CA ALA A 88 4.44 -6.41 -11.19
C ALA A 88 4.17 -6.00 -9.73
N PRO A 89 4.97 -5.10 -9.13
CA PRO A 89 4.77 -4.71 -7.74
C PRO A 89 3.45 -3.95 -7.57
N VAL A 90 2.70 -4.27 -6.51
CA VAL A 90 1.46 -3.58 -6.14
C VAL A 90 1.55 -3.09 -4.71
N LEU A 91 1.43 -1.78 -4.51
CA LEU A 91 1.27 -1.19 -3.18
C LEU A 91 -0.21 -0.90 -2.89
N ALA A 92 -0.75 -1.53 -1.86
CA ALA A 92 -2.13 -1.35 -1.42
C ALA A 92 -2.20 -0.71 -0.02
N ILE A 93 -2.86 0.44 0.10
CA ILE A 93 -2.97 1.19 1.36
C ILE A 93 -4.39 1.12 1.94
N CYS A 94 -4.48 0.81 3.23
CA CYS A 94 -5.71 0.87 4.03
C CYS A 94 -6.87 0.09 3.38
N ALA A 95 -7.97 0.74 2.98
CA ALA A 95 -9.12 0.07 2.35
C ALA A 95 -8.72 -0.84 1.17
N ALA A 96 -7.64 -0.54 0.45
CA ALA A 96 -7.12 -1.40 -0.60
C ALA A 96 -6.76 -2.82 -0.11
N ILE A 97 -6.22 -3.00 1.11
CA ILE A 97 -5.93 -4.34 1.65
C ILE A 97 -7.20 -5.19 1.75
N GLN A 98 -8.32 -4.53 2.05
CA GLN A 98 -9.63 -5.15 2.25
C GLN A 98 -10.26 -5.49 0.90
N VAL A 99 -10.17 -4.55 -0.07
CA VAL A 99 -10.62 -4.76 -1.45
C VAL A 99 -9.89 -5.92 -2.09
N LEU A 100 -8.57 -6.04 -1.87
CA LEU A 100 -7.75 -7.09 -2.45
C LEU A 100 -7.86 -8.44 -1.71
N GLY A 101 -8.52 -8.48 -0.54
CA GLY A 101 -8.75 -9.71 0.21
C GLY A 101 -9.85 -10.61 -0.37
N HIS A 102 -10.17 -11.68 0.34
CA HIS A 102 -11.30 -12.57 0.01
C HIS A 102 -12.64 -11.86 0.20
N TRP A 103 -12.81 -11.17 1.32
CA TRP A 103 -14.00 -10.38 1.61
C TRP A 103 -13.72 -9.35 2.71
N TYR A 104 -14.57 -8.33 2.76
CA TYR A 104 -14.62 -7.37 3.85
C TYR A 104 -16.06 -7.07 4.27
N GLU A 105 -16.24 -6.63 5.51
CA GLU A 105 -17.54 -6.18 6.02
C GLU A 105 -17.56 -4.64 6.13
N THR A 106 -18.59 -4.04 5.55
CA THR A 106 -18.84 -2.59 5.59
C THR A 106 -19.31 -2.13 6.97
N SER A 107 -19.35 -0.82 7.20
CA SER A 107 -19.90 -0.23 8.43
C SER A 107 -21.37 -0.57 8.69
N SER A 108 -22.14 -0.92 7.65
CA SER A 108 -23.53 -1.37 7.76
C SER A 108 -23.70 -2.87 8.00
N GLY A 109 -22.61 -3.64 8.14
CA GLY A 109 -22.64 -5.09 8.36
C GLY A 109 -22.85 -5.92 7.09
N GLU A 110 -22.81 -5.30 5.90
CA GLU A 110 -22.84 -6.01 4.63
C GLU A 110 -21.46 -6.61 4.35
N ARG A 111 -21.40 -7.93 4.11
CA ARG A 111 -20.21 -8.59 3.57
C ARG A 111 -20.12 -8.37 2.06
N VAL A 112 -18.96 -7.93 1.60
CA VAL A 112 -18.64 -7.71 0.19
C VAL A 112 -17.50 -8.65 -0.19
N GLU A 113 -17.71 -9.45 -1.23
CA GLU A 113 -16.65 -10.28 -1.82
C GLU A 113 -15.58 -9.37 -2.43
N GLY A 114 -14.32 -9.60 -2.06
CA GLY A 114 -13.17 -8.86 -2.55
C GLY A 114 -12.66 -9.38 -3.89
N VAL A 115 -11.48 -8.93 -4.26
CA VAL A 115 -10.82 -9.30 -5.51
C VAL A 115 -10.07 -10.64 -5.40
N GLY A 116 -9.67 -11.04 -4.18
CA GLY A 116 -9.01 -12.32 -3.92
C GLY A 116 -7.53 -12.39 -4.29
N MET A 117 -6.81 -11.26 -4.30
CA MET A 117 -5.36 -11.22 -4.56
C MET A 117 -4.53 -11.51 -3.29
N LEU A 118 -5.06 -11.18 -2.13
CA LEU A 118 -4.45 -11.41 -0.82
C LEU A 118 -5.27 -12.43 -0.04
N ASP A 119 -4.62 -13.40 0.59
CA ASP A 119 -5.27 -14.34 1.51
C ASP A 119 -5.56 -13.65 2.85
N VAL A 120 -6.53 -12.74 2.84
CA VAL A 120 -6.92 -11.95 4.01
C VAL A 120 -8.44 -11.77 4.05
N THR A 121 -8.95 -11.57 5.27
CA THR A 121 -10.36 -11.21 5.50
C THR A 121 -10.42 -10.02 6.46
N THR A 122 -11.44 -9.17 6.34
CA THR A 122 -11.54 -7.97 7.19
C THR A 122 -12.95 -7.80 7.75
N SER A 123 -13.04 -7.74 9.08
CA SER A 123 -14.27 -7.39 9.79
C SER A 123 -14.06 -6.14 10.66
N PRO A 124 -15.10 -5.34 10.94
CA PRO A 124 -14.97 -4.18 11.80
C PRO A 124 -14.50 -4.55 13.21
N GLN A 125 -13.67 -3.71 13.79
CA GLN A 125 -13.29 -3.74 15.20
C GLN A 125 -14.29 -2.95 16.04
N GLU A 126 -14.29 -3.20 17.36
CA GLU A 126 -15.13 -2.47 18.32
C GLU A 126 -14.81 -0.97 18.30
N LYS A 127 -13.50 -0.64 18.33
CA LYS A 127 -13.00 0.74 18.29
C LYS A 127 -12.24 0.97 16.99
N ARG A 128 -12.35 2.19 16.46
CA ARG A 128 -11.52 2.63 15.35
C ARG A 128 -10.08 2.79 15.83
N THR A 129 -9.16 2.25 15.06
CA THR A 129 -7.73 2.46 15.27
C THR A 129 -7.34 3.81 14.65
N ILE A 130 -6.77 4.70 15.46
CA ILE A 130 -6.32 6.03 15.03
C ILE A 130 -4.99 6.35 15.73
N GLY A 131 -3.89 6.53 15.00
CA GLY A 131 -2.63 6.89 15.65
C GLY A 131 -1.38 6.79 14.79
N GLU A 132 -0.26 7.17 15.39
CA GLU A 132 1.08 6.94 14.82
C GLU A 132 1.49 5.48 15.03
N VAL A 133 1.99 4.85 13.97
CA VAL A 133 2.45 3.46 13.96
C VAL A 133 3.94 3.42 13.71
N VAL A 134 4.60 2.53 14.44
CA VAL A 134 5.97 2.11 14.14
C VAL A 134 5.98 0.60 14.10
N SER A 135 6.54 0.04 13.04
CA SER A 135 6.67 -1.40 12.85
C SER A 135 8.07 -1.77 12.37
N GLN A 136 8.51 -2.97 12.75
CA GLN A 136 9.76 -3.57 12.31
C GLN A 136 9.44 -4.45 11.10
N PRO A 137 9.97 -4.15 9.89
CA PRO A 137 9.69 -4.96 8.72
C PRO A 137 10.19 -6.40 8.90
N LEU A 138 9.51 -7.32 8.24
CA LEU A 138 9.85 -8.75 8.21
C LEU A 138 10.43 -9.19 6.85
N LEU A 139 10.35 -8.32 5.84
CA LEU A 139 11.04 -8.54 4.56
C LEU A 139 12.56 -8.38 4.75
N PRO A 140 13.38 -9.35 4.29
CA PRO A 140 14.82 -9.34 4.52
C PRO A 140 15.55 -8.17 3.84
N GLU A 141 14.98 -7.61 2.77
CA GLU A 141 15.51 -6.45 2.05
C GLU A 141 15.29 -5.14 2.81
N LEU A 142 14.44 -5.16 3.86
CA LEU A 142 14.09 -3.99 4.66
C LEU A 142 14.70 -4.10 6.06
N SER A 143 15.57 -3.15 6.39
CA SER A 143 16.21 -3.03 7.71
C SER A 143 15.61 -1.91 8.55
N ASP A 144 15.12 -0.87 7.89
CA ASP A 144 14.63 0.33 8.52
C ASP A 144 13.22 0.13 9.08
N ARG A 145 12.98 0.63 10.29
CA ARG A 145 11.62 0.68 10.84
C ARG A 145 10.69 1.44 9.89
N LEU A 146 9.49 0.88 9.72
CA LEU A 146 8.40 1.52 9.02
C LEU A 146 7.68 2.46 9.98
N THR A 147 7.25 3.61 9.48
CA THR A 147 6.42 4.56 10.21
C THR A 147 5.24 4.98 9.36
N GLY A 148 4.11 5.26 10.00
CA GLY A 148 2.91 5.70 9.31
C GLY A 148 1.85 6.19 10.28
N PHE A 149 0.69 6.56 9.73
CA PHE A 149 -0.49 6.88 10.51
C PHE A 149 -1.59 5.91 10.13
N GLU A 150 -2.22 5.27 11.11
CA GLU A 150 -3.35 4.37 10.89
C GLU A 150 -4.66 5.08 11.23
N ASN A 151 -5.71 4.84 10.43
CA ASN A 151 -7.03 5.44 10.64
C ASN A 151 -8.17 4.57 10.11
N HIS A 152 -8.35 3.37 10.66
CA HIS A 152 -9.25 2.36 10.11
C HIS A 152 -10.10 1.69 11.20
N ARG A 153 -11.30 1.25 10.82
CA ARG A 153 -12.15 0.41 11.67
C ARG A 153 -12.05 -1.06 11.31
N GLY A 154 -11.70 -1.38 10.06
CA GLY A 154 -11.45 -2.76 9.64
C GLY A 154 -10.32 -3.37 10.45
N GLY A 155 -10.50 -4.60 10.91
CA GLY A 155 -9.49 -5.44 11.51
C GLY A 155 -9.20 -6.59 10.55
N THR A 156 -8.03 -6.57 9.93
CA THR A 156 -7.65 -7.56 8.91
C THR A 156 -7.00 -8.77 9.58
N VAL A 157 -7.38 -9.96 9.14
CA VAL A 157 -6.79 -11.24 9.56
C VAL A 157 -6.13 -11.89 8.36
N LEU A 158 -4.89 -12.34 8.53
CA LEU A 158 -4.14 -13.07 7.51
C LEU A 158 -4.53 -14.55 7.51
N GLY A 159 -4.73 -15.10 6.31
CA GLY A 159 -4.76 -16.53 6.06
C GLY A 159 -3.34 -17.11 5.87
N PRO A 160 -3.22 -18.44 5.72
CA PRO A 160 -1.93 -19.13 5.68
C PRO A 160 -1.05 -18.78 4.46
N ALA A 161 -1.61 -18.23 3.38
CA ALA A 161 -0.84 -17.86 2.19
C ALA A 161 -0.27 -16.43 2.24
N ALA A 162 -0.78 -15.59 3.14
CA ALA A 162 -0.30 -14.21 3.33
C ALA A 162 0.69 -14.12 4.50
N GLN A 163 1.77 -13.36 4.31
CA GLN A 163 2.73 -13.08 5.38
C GLN A 163 2.58 -11.64 5.88
N PRO A 164 2.81 -11.33 7.16
CA PRO A 164 2.80 -9.96 7.64
C PRO A 164 3.95 -9.15 7.02
N LEU A 165 3.70 -7.90 6.63
CA LEU A 165 4.75 -6.99 6.18
C LEU A 165 5.73 -6.67 7.32
N ALA A 166 5.18 -6.45 8.51
CA ALA A 166 5.95 -5.99 9.66
C ALA A 166 5.36 -6.48 10.99
N ARG A 167 6.21 -6.52 12.02
CA ARG A 167 5.79 -6.65 13.42
C ARG A 167 5.54 -5.26 14.00
N VAL A 168 4.40 -5.04 14.62
CA VAL A 168 4.08 -3.76 15.27
C VAL A 168 4.96 -3.57 16.50
N VAL A 169 5.64 -2.41 16.57
CA VAL A 169 6.38 -1.95 17.75
C VAL A 169 5.49 -1.02 18.59
N SER A 170 4.62 -0.24 17.93
CA SER A 170 3.59 0.58 18.56
C SER A 170 2.52 0.98 17.56
N GLY A 171 1.29 1.18 18.03
CA GLY A 171 0.09 1.28 17.20
C GLY A 171 -0.68 -0.05 17.23
N ALA A 172 -1.63 -0.23 16.34
CA ALA A 172 -2.39 -1.46 16.19
C ALA A 172 -1.89 -2.33 15.04
N GLY A 173 -1.58 -1.74 13.89
CA GLY A 173 -1.34 -2.49 12.65
C GLY A 173 -2.64 -3.00 12.05
N ASN A 174 -2.70 -4.27 11.67
CA ASN A 174 -3.89 -4.85 11.03
C ASN A 174 -5.10 -4.88 11.96
N ARG A 175 -4.88 -5.18 13.25
CA ARG A 175 -5.91 -5.25 14.28
C ARG A 175 -5.30 -4.99 15.66
N MET A 176 -6.05 -4.33 16.54
CA MET A 176 -5.64 -4.18 17.94
C MET A 176 -5.32 -5.53 18.59
N GLY A 177 -4.07 -5.68 19.05
CA GLY A 177 -3.58 -6.83 19.80
C GLY A 177 -2.99 -7.97 18.98
N ASP A 178 -2.96 -7.89 17.65
CA ASP A 178 -2.35 -8.94 16.81
C ASP A 178 -0.81 -8.85 16.71
N GLY A 179 -0.26 -7.64 16.90
CA GLY A 179 1.17 -7.36 16.83
C GLY A 179 1.76 -7.37 15.41
N ILE A 180 0.93 -7.30 14.36
CA ILE A 180 1.36 -7.33 12.95
C ILE A 180 0.75 -6.19 12.14
N ASP A 181 1.49 -5.70 11.15
CA ASP A 181 1.01 -4.71 10.18
C ASP A 181 1.16 -5.26 8.77
N GLY A 182 0.12 -5.01 7.97
CA GLY A 182 0.11 -5.27 6.55
C GLY A 182 0.03 -6.74 6.15
N ALA A 183 0.15 -6.96 4.85
CA ALA A 183 0.21 -8.27 4.22
C ALA A 183 1.18 -8.21 3.04
N VAL A 184 1.88 -9.31 2.81
CA VAL A 184 2.72 -9.54 1.63
C VAL A 184 2.33 -10.91 1.05
N GLN A 185 2.02 -10.93 -0.23
CA GLN A 185 1.73 -12.15 -0.98
C GLN A 185 2.08 -11.94 -2.45
N GLY A 186 3.01 -12.76 -2.98
CA GLY A 186 3.56 -12.54 -4.32
C GLY A 186 4.23 -11.17 -4.42
N SER A 187 3.85 -10.38 -5.43
CA SER A 187 4.34 -9.02 -5.65
C SER A 187 3.50 -7.93 -4.96
N VAL A 188 2.48 -8.31 -4.18
CA VAL A 188 1.59 -7.37 -3.49
C VAL A 188 2.13 -7.08 -2.09
N VAL A 189 2.36 -5.80 -1.80
CA VAL A 189 2.66 -5.28 -0.47
C VAL A 189 1.50 -4.39 -0.03
N ALA A 190 0.88 -4.73 1.09
CA ALA A 190 -0.25 -4.00 1.63
C ALA A 190 -0.01 -3.57 3.08
N THR A 191 -0.53 -2.41 3.47
CA THR A 191 -0.35 -1.87 4.83
C THR A 191 -1.42 -0.83 5.18
N TYR A 192 -1.70 -0.65 6.47
CA TYR A 192 -2.57 0.44 6.97
C TYR A 192 -1.83 1.76 7.16
N LEU A 193 -0.51 1.79 6.91
CA LEU A 193 0.32 2.98 7.08
C LEU A 193 0.00 4.05 6.03
N HIS A 194 -0.68 5.11 6.45
CA HIS A 194 -0.78 6.36 5.68
C HIS A 194 0.41 7.28 5.93
N GLY A 195 0.44 8.39 5.19
CA GLY A 195 1.45 9.44 5.35
C GLY A 195 1.42 10.50 4.26
N PRO A 196 1.56 10.16 2.97
CA PRO A 196 1.57 8.82 2.33
C PRO A 196 2.74 7.90 2.76
N CYS A 197 2.51 6.58 2.73
CA CYS A 197 3.42 5.55 3.24
C CYS A 197 4.87 5.71 2.74
N LEU A 198 5.07 5.82 1.44
CA LEU A 198 6.39 5.79 0.81
C LEU A 198 7.20 7.06 1.07
N ALA A 199 6.54 8.19 1.34
CA ALA A 199 7.25 9.41 1.75
C ALA A 199 7.91 9.23 3.12
N ARG A 200 7.27 8.46 4.01
CA ARG A 200 7.80 8.15 5.34
C ARG A 200 8.79 6.99 5.33
N ASN A 201 8.70 6.11 4.33
CA ASN A 201 9.42 4.83 4.27
C ASN A 201 10.21 4.70 2.94
N PRO A 202 11.33 5.44 2.78
CA PRO A 202 12.08 5.48 1.52
C PRO A 202 12.72 4.14 1.15
N GLN A 203 13.12 3.31 2.12
CA GLN A 203 13.65 1.97 1.84
C GLN A 203 12.58 1.06 1.22
N LEU A 204 11.32 1.14 1.70
CA LEU A 204 10.20 0.41 1.10
C LEU A 204 9.92 0.91 -0.33
N ALA A 205 9.99 2.23 -0.54
CA ALA A 205 9.83 2.81 -1.88
C ALA A 205 10.90 2.28 -2.84
N ASP A 206 12.16 2.27 -2.41
CA ASP A 206 13.26 1.78 -3.24
C ASP A 206 13.21 0.28 -3.46
N HIS A 207 12.74 -0.51 -2.48
CA HIS A 207 12.51 -1.95 -2.64
C HIS A 207 11.49 -2.24 -3.74
N LEU A 208 10.36 -1.52 -3.79
CA LEU A 208 9.37 -1.68 -4.85
C LEU A 208 9.93 -1.27 -6.21
N LEU A 209 10.71 -0.18 -6.26
CA LEU A 209 11.33 0.28 -7.51
C LEU A 209 12.42 -0.67 -8.01
N SER A 210 13.20 -1.29 -7.11
CA SER A 210 14.27 -2.19 -7.52
C SER A 210 13.76 -3.48 -8.14
N GLN A 211 12.52 -3.87 -7.84
CA GLN A 211 11.83 -4.97 -8.54
C GLN A 211 11.52 -4.64 -10.00
N VAL A 212 11.48 -3.35 -10.37
CA VAL A 212 11.21 -2.88 -11.75
C VAL A 212 12.50 -2.59 -12.51
N VAL A 213 13.41 -1.80 -11.92
CA VAL A 213 14.59 -1.29 -12.62
C VAL A 213 15.91 -1.92 -12.18
N GLY A 214 15.87 -2.89 -11.26
CA GLY A 214 17.04 -3.50 -10.65
C GLY A 214 17.68 -2.60 -9.58
N ASP A 215 18.96 -2.83 -9.31
CA ASP A 215 19.68 -2.12 -8.26
C ASP A 215 19.64 -0.60 -8.47
N LEU A 216 19.23 0.12 -7.42
CA LEU A 216 19.16 1.58 -7.43
C LEU A 216 20.37 2.17 -6.70
N PRO A 217 21.01 3.23 -7.24
CA PRO A 217 22.00 3.97 -6.49
C PRO A 217 21.37 4.58 -5.22
N PRO A 218 22.12 4.66 -4.11
CA PRO A 218 21.64 5.31 -2.90
C PRO A 218 21.17 6.74 -3.18
N LEU A 219 20.04 7.13 -2.59
CA LEU A 219 19.50 8.49 -2.71
C LEU A 219 19.40 9.11 -1.31
N GLN A 220 20.28 10.06 -1.05
CA GLN A 220 20.33 10.79 0.21
C GLN A 220 19.56 12.10 0.07
N ILE A 221 18.54 12.28 0.90
CA ILE A 221 17.75 13.50 0.97
C ILE A 221 17.65 13.87 2.45
N ALA A 222 18.39 14.91 2.86
CA ALA A 222 18.56 15.26 4.27
C ALA A 222 17.23 15.55 4.98
N GLU A 223 16.26 16.12 4.25
CA GLU A 223 14.91 16.41 4.73
C GLU A 223 14.12 15.12 5.03
N VAL A 224 14.31 14.07 4.23
CA VAL A 224 13.69 12.75 4.47
C VAL A 224 14.28 12.11 5.72
N ASP A 225 15.61 12.17 5.89
CA ASP A 225 16.28 11.65 7.08
C ASP A 225 15.82 12.38 8.35
N ARG A 226 15.68 13.71 8.26
CA ARG A 226 15.17 14.54 9.36
C ARG A 226 13.73 14.17 9.69
N LEU A 227 12.84 14.10 8.70
CA LEU A 227 11.45 13.69 8.89
C LEU A 227 11.36 12.33 9.58
N ARG A 228 12.17 11.36 9.14
CA ARG A 228 12.19 10.01 9.74
C ARG A 228 12.62 10.03 11.20
N LYS A 229 13.66 10.78 11.55
CA LYS A 229 14.10 10.95 12.94
C LYS A 229 12.98 11.54 13.80
N GLU A 230 12.30 12.58 13.32
CA GLU A 230 11.19 13.22 14.02
C GLU A 230 10.00 12.25 14.21
N ARG A 231 9.64 11.48 13.17
CA ARG A 231 8.54 10.50 13.25
C ARG A 231 8.83 9.32 14.17
N LEU A 232 10.07 8.83 14.20
CA LEU A 232 10.48 7.75 15.10
C LEU A 232 10.51 8.19 16.57
N ALA A 233 10.80 9.46 16.83
CA ALA A 233 10.84 10.06 18.15
C ALA A 233 9.47 10.61 18.63
N ALA A 234 8.48 10.71 17.74
CA ALA A 234 7.19 11.30 18.07
C ALA A 234 6.49 10.54 19.22
N PRO A 235 5.93 11.26 20.20
CA PRO A 235 5.22 10.64 21.32
C PRO A 235 3.97 9.90 20.83
N ARG A 236 3.81 8.68 21.31
CA ARG A 236 2.75 7.76 20.89
C ARG A 236 1.62 7.86 21.90
N ARG A 237 0.45 8.34 21.48
CA ARG A 237 -0.75 8.33 22.33
C ARG A 237 -1.42 6.96 22.17
N VAL A 238 -1.52 6.22 23.28
CA VAL A 238 -2.31 4.99 23.41
C VAL A 238 -3.76 5.37 23.69
#